data_AF-A0A1G6DXM5-F1
#
_entry.id   AF-A0A1G6DXM5-F1
#
_cell.length_a   1.000
_cell.length_b   1.000
_cell.length_c   1.000
_cell.angle_alpha   90.00
_cell.angle_beta   90.00
_cell.angle_gamma   90.00
#
_symmetry.space_group_name_H-M   'P 1'
#
loop_
_entity.id
_entity.type
_entity.pdbx_description
1 polymer ?
#
loop_
_entity_poly.entity_id
_entity_poly.type
_entity_poly.pdbx_seq_one_letter_code
_entity_poly.pdbx_strand_id
1 'polypeptide(L)'
;MKTNLIIVEGLPGSGKSTTAAMIAGELQKQGQTVLCFDEGEEHPADYKDYDFPDFETEREKILEKWRGFVRSSDRDAVYVFNCVFLQNPMCETMMRFDMGYERSHAYIAEIAEIIRPLRPVIVYIDRPDIRASVDRVLDERGKEWLDAVIGYHTGQGYGRRKGLSGYDGYMECLAERKRRELDILRSLDIEYYTVSEDLTPVKLEELCAKLWDGVKFRNFREQDHDSLFDFLVGLNSSDKRSINWNHARFEWMYRHPEFDKSLIDSIGLWTCGERIVGAAIYDMYFGEAFCGALKGYGHLYPEMIGYAYNNMCDDSGLAISVNDGDTEKKAALTDAGFQPVEQYETVMKHSLNGLPDVSLPAGFEITELDAAAQAYDLQWLLWQGFGHGNDRAEFESQAEISPLTRKNFDPRLSIAAVSETGEKAAYCCLWYDDRTDYAYIEPLCTLPQYRGKGLAKAILFEAMDRASALGAETAYVISDMEFYKKLGFEEFQHYTFYRKPPKGGER
;
A
#
# COMPACT_ATOMS: atom_id res chain seq x y z
N MET A 1 -5.21 6.70 -6.86
CA MET A 1 -4.67 7.56 -7.95
C MET A 1 -3.44 8.30 -7.46
N LYS A 2 -2.25 8.05 -8.02
CA LYS A 2 -1.03 8.82 -7.71
C LYS A 2 -0.95 10.13 -8.50
N THR A 3 -1.40 10.14 -9.76
CA THR A 3 -1.45 11.33 -10.63
C THR A 3 -2.73 11.39 -11.47
N ASN A 4 -3.15 12.59 -11.82
CA ASN A 4 -4.22 12.85 -12.79
C ASN A 4 -3.67 13.43 -14.12
N LEU A 5 -2.37 13.74 -14.19
CA LEU A 5 -1.74 14.34 -15.37
C LEU A 5 -0.34 13.77 -15.59
N ILE A 6 -0.15 13.09 -16.70
CA ILE A 6 1.15 12.59 -17.16
C ILE A 6 1.53 13.35 -18.42
N ILE A 7 2.73 13.93 -18.45
CA ILE A 7 3.21 14.69 -19.60
C ILE A 7 4.50 14.04 -20.11
N VAL A 8 4.50 13.64 -21.38
CA VAL A 8 5.68 13.04 -22.02
C VAL A 8 6.46 14.12 -22.75
N GLU A 9 7.69 14.37 -22.32
CA GLU A 9 8.56 15.44 -22.80
C GLU A 9 9.83 14.93 -23.47
N GLY A 10 10.49 15.80 -24.24
CA GLY A 10 11.76 15.50 -24.89
C GLY A 10 11.93 16.12 -26.29
N LEU A 11 13.12 15.95 -26.86
CA LEU A 11 13.46 16.55 -28.15
C LEU A 11 12.69 15.96 -29.34
N PRO A 12 12.64 16.64 -30.50
CA PRO A 12 12.09 16.08 -31.73
C PRO A 12 12.72 14.71 -32.06
N GLY A 13 11.87 13.73 -32.37
CA GLY A 13 12.30 12.37 -32.70
C GLY A 13 12.74 11.47 -31.55
N SER A 14 12.55 11.87 -30.30
CA SER A 14 12.85 11.01 -29.16
C SER A 14 11.86 9.84 -28.97
N GLY A 15 10.66 9.91 -29.56
CA GLY A 15 9.60 8.90 -29.43
C GLY A 15 8.41 9.31 -28.54
N LYS A 16 8.24 10.61 -28.25
CA LYS A 16 7.23 11.11 -27.30
C LYS A 16 5.80 10.64 -27.58
N SER A 17 5.30 10.85 -28.81
CA SER A 17 3.94 10.48 -29.18
C SER A 17 3.70 8.98 -29.02
N THR A 18 4.69 8.16 -29.38
CA THR A 18 4.65 6.70 -29.17
C THR A 18 4.61 6.34 -27.69
N THR A 19 5.48 6.94 -26.87
CA THR A 19 5.51 6.69 -25.41
C THR A 19 4.23 7.15 -24.72
N ALA A 20 3.67 8.32 -25.10
CA ALA A 20 2.39 8.81 -24.59
C ALA A 20 1.26 7.82 -24.91
N ALA A 21 1.16 7.35 -26.15
CA ALA A 21 0.18 6.35 -26.56
C ALA A 21 0.37 5.01 -25.83
N MET A 22 1.61 4.57 -25.62
CA MET A 22 1.93 3.36 -24.86
C MET A 22 1.48 3.46 -23.40
N ILE A 23 1.81 4.56 -22.71
CA ILE A 23 1.38 4.83 -21.33
C ILE A 23 -0.14 4.86 -21.27
N ALA A 24 -0.79 5.59 -22.18
CA ALA A 24 -2.25 5.70 -22.21
C ALA A 24 -2.91 4.34 -22.39
N GLY A 25 -2.44 3.55 -23.37
CA GLY A 25 -2.97 2.21 -23.63
C GLY A 25 -2.79 1.25 -22.46
N GLU A 26 -1.65 1.32 -21.77
CA GLU A 26 -1.40 0.48 -20.60
C GLU A 26 -2.29 0.85 -19.42
N LEU A 27 -2.46 2.13 -19.13
CA LEU A 27 -3.40 2.60 -18.11
C LEU A 27 -4.85 2.24 -18.45
N GLN A 28 -5.26 2.30 -19.72
CA GLN A 28 -6.58 1.86 -20.17
C GLN A 28 -6.81 0.37 -19.94
N LYS A 29 -5.82 -0.50 -20.21
CA LYS A 29 -5.92 -1.94 -19.89
C LYS A 29 -6.10 -2.18 -18.39
N GLN A 30 -5.53 -1.31 -17.56
CA GLN A 30 -5.70 -1.33 -16.10
C GLN A 30 -7.06 -0.76 -15.64
N GLY A 31 -7.95 -0.44 -16.59
CA GLY A 31 -9.32 0.00 -16.36
C GLY A 31 -9.45 1.49 -16.03
N GLN A 32 -8.45 2.31 -16.38
CA GLN A 32 -8.50 3.76 -16.18
C GLN A 32 -9.28 4.47 -17.29
N THR A 33 -10.01 5.52 -16.90
CA THR A 33 -10.51 6.52 -17.85
C THR A 33 -9.34 7.40 -18.25
N VAL A 34 -8.78 7.16 -19.44
CA VAL A 34 -7.61 7.89 -19.93
C VAL A 34 -7.97 8.74 -21.13
N LEU A 35 -7.57 10.01 -21.09
CA LEU A 35 -7.68 10.94 -22.22
C LEU A 35 -6.26 11.30 -22.68
N CYS A 36 -5.88 10.81 -23.86
CA CYS A 36 -4.58 11.06 -24.45
C CYS A 36 -4.68 12.18 -25.48
N PHE A 37 -3.86 13.22 -25.35
CA PHE A 37 -3.89 14.39 -26.24
C PHE A 37 -2.53 14.57 -26.92
N ASP A 38 -2.60 14.85 -28.23
CA ASP A 38 -1.46 15.30 -29.01
C ASP A 38 -1.41 16.84 -29.05
N GLU A 39 -0.24 17.41 -29.35
CA GLU A 39 -0.06 18.87 -29.46
C GLU A 39 -0.95 19.48 -30.56
N GLY A 40 -1.45 20.72 -30.37
CA GLY A 40 -2.25 21.44 -31.36
C GLY A 40 -3.77 21.54 -31.11
N GLU A 41 -4.59 21.40 -32.16
CA GLU A 41 -5.92 22.02 -32.31
C GLU A 41 -6.99 21.60 -31.29
N GLU A 42 -6.86 20.42 -30.70
CA GLU A 42 -7.81 19.87 -29.70
C GLU A 42 -7.20 19.74 -28.30
N HIS A 43 -5.96 20.19 -28.10
CA HIS A 43 -5.27 20.05 -26.83
C HIS A 43 -5.84 21.03 -25.78
N PRO A 44 -6.19 20.56 -24.57
CA PRO A 44 -6.86 21.39 -23.57
C PRO A 44 -5.97 22.48 -22.98
N ALA A 45 -4.64 22.33 -23.11
CA ALA A 45 -3.63 23.25 -22.58
C ALA A 45 -2.73 23.88 -23.66
N ASP A 46 -3.07 23.76 -24.95
CA ASP A 46 -2.25 24.30 -26.06
C ASP A 46 -3.09 25.13 -27.05
N TYR A 47 -2.40 25.84 -27.94
CA TYR A 47 -2.96 26.52 -29.11
C TYR A 47 -2.33 25.95 -30.38
N LYS A 48 -3.12 25.82 -31.44
CA LYS A 48 -2.60 25.42 -32.76
C LYS A 48 -1.72 26.50 -33.39
N ASP A 49 -2.19 27.74 -33.36
CA ASP A 49 -1.54 28.85 -34.05
C ASP A 49 -0.97 29.84 -33.04
N TYR A 50 0.34 30.03 -33.13
CA TYR A 50 1.14 30.90 -32.27
C TYR A 50 1.31 32.29 -32.89
N ASP A 51 0.19 32.93 -33.21
CA ASP A 51 0.15 34.31 -33.76
C ASP A 51 -0.20 35.31 -32.65
N PHE A 52 0.82 35.69 -31.89
CA PHE A 52 0.70 36.66 -30.81
C PHE A 52 1.59 37.89 -31.08
N PRO A 53 1.15 39.09 -30.68
CA PRO A 53 1.88 40.33 -30.95
C PRO A 53 3.21 40.41 -30.18
N ASP A 54 3.28 39.81 -29.00
CA ASP A 54 4.45 39.78 -28.11
C ASP A 54 4.36 38.61 -27.13
N PHE A 55 5.48 38.33 -26.45
CA PHE A 55 5.59 37.23 -25.49
C PHE A 55 4.66 37.38 -24.28
N GLU A 56 4.43 38.59 -23.77
CA GLU A 56 3.62 38.74 -22.55
C GLU A 56 2.15 38.43 -22.85
N THR A 57 1.66 38.88 -24.01
CA THR A 57 0.33 38.52 -24.51
C THR A 57 0.20 37.01 -24.73
N GLU A 58 1.22 36.39 -25.33
CA GLU A 58 1.30 34.94 -25.55
C GLU A 58 1.28 34.15 -24.23
N ARG A 59 2.16 34.52 -23.29
CA ARG A 59 2.28 33.90 -21.97
C ARG A 59 0.97 33.98 -21.20
N GLU A 60 0.32 35.15 -21.14
CA GLU A 60 -0.97 35.30 -20.45
C GLU A 60 -2.04 34.35 -21.01
N LYS A 61 -2.12 34.22 -22.34
CA LYS A 61 -3.08 33.34 -23.01
C LYS A 61 -2.80 31.87 -22.71
N ILE A 62 -1.54 31.44 -22.77
CA ILE A 62 -1.15 30.05 -22.48
C ILE A 62 -1.39 29.71 -21.01
N LEU A 63 -1.04 30.61 -20.08
CA LEU A 63 -1.31 30.40 -18.65
C LEU A 63 -2.81 30.31 -18.37
N GLU A 64 -3.64 31.13 -19.03
CA GLU A 64 -5.10 31.02 -18.89
C GLU A 64 -5.64 29.72 -19.48
N LYS A 65 -5.01 29.18 -20.54
CA LYS A 65 -5.35 27.88 -21.10
C LYS A 65 -5.05 26.74 -20.10
N TRP A 66 -3.86 26.74 -19.49
CA TRP A 66 -3.52 25.80 -18.40
C TRP A 66 -4.48 25.91 -17.21
N ARG A 67 -4.80 27.13 -16.76
CA ARG A 67 -5.80 27.36 -15.69
C ARG A 67 -7.19 26.88 -16.08
N GLY A 68 -7.58 27.11 -17.34
CA GLY A 68 -8.82 26.59 -17.92
C GLY A 68 -8.89 25.08 -17.83
N PHE A 69 -7.86 24.39 -18.29
CA PHE A 69 -7.75 22.94 -18.22
C PHE A 69 -7.87 22.42 -16.78
N VAL A 70 -7.11 22.96 -15.83
CA VAL A 70 -7.16 22.52 -14.43
C VAL A 70 -8.55 22.74 -13.80
N ARG A 71 -9.28 23.78 -14.23
CA ARG A 71 -10.66 24.02 -13.76
C ARG A 71 -11.67 23.04 -14.36
N SER A 72 -11.47 22.61 -15.61
CA SER A 72 -12.43 21.75 -16.33
C SER A 72 -12.06 20.27 -16.35
N SER A 73 -10.89 19.90 -15.83
CA SER A 73 -10.43 18.51 -15.78
C SER A 73 -11.31 17.66 -14.87
N ASP A 74 -11.59 16.44 -15.31
CA ASP A 74 -12.26 15.42 -14.51
C ASP A 74 -11.26 14.81 -13.51
N ARG A 75 -11.67 14.72 -12.23
CA ARG A 75 -10.84 14.15 -11.16
C ARG A 75 -10.74 12.64 -11.23
N ASP A 76 -11.65 11.99 -11.94
CA ASP A 76 -11.69 10.53 -12.12
C ASP A 76 -11.02 10.08 -13.42
N ALA A 77 -10.47 11.02 -14.20
CA ALA A 77 -9.71 10.75 -15.42
C ALA A 77 -8.20 10.96 -15.23
N VAL A 78 -7.41 10.24 -16.01
CA VAL A 78 -5.97 10.47 -16.19
C VAL A 78 -5.73 11.09 -17.56
N TYR A 79 -5.11 12.26 -17.56
CA TYR A 79 -4.73 12.98 -18.78
C TYR A 79 -3.30 12.60 -19.15
N VAL A 80 -3.09 12.17 -20.40
CA VAL A 80 -1.75 11.88 -20.93
C VAL A 80 -1.47 12.85 -22.07
N PHE A 81 -0.55 13.78 -21.85
CA PHE A 81 -0.18 14.80 -22.85
C PHE A 81 1.12 14.39 -23.56
N ASN A 82 1.09 14.47 -24.89
CA ASN A 82 2.31 14.52 -25.68
C ASN A 82 2.82 15.97 -25.70
N CYS A 83 3.87 16.25 -24.95
CA CYS A 83 4.56 17.56 -24.87
C CYS A 83 3.75 18.71 -24.22
N VAL A 84 4.06 19.95 -24.61
CA VAL A 84 3.51 21.26 -24.21
C VAL A 84 4.00 21.88 -22.91
N PHE A 85 4.61 21.14 -21.99
CA PHE A 85 5.08 21.66 -20.69
C PHE A 85 6.49 22.25 -20.74
N LEU A 86 7.44 21.56 -21.37
CA LEU A 86 8.81 22.04 -21.57
C LEU A 86 9.03 22.51 -23.00
N GLN A 87 8.53 21.75 -23.98
CA GLN A 87 8.75 22.05 -25.39
C GLN A 87 8.28 23.45 -25.78
N ASN A 88 7.03 23.78 -25.50
CA ASN A 88 6.43 25.03 -25.96
C ASN A 88 7.11 26.22 -25.25
N PRO A 89 7.18 26.28 -23.90
CA PRO A 89 7.89 27.37 -23.23
C PRO A 89 9.35 27.56 -23.67
N MET A 90 10.07 26.49 -24.02
CA MET A 90 11.43 26.60 -24.54
C MET A 90 11.49 27.10 -25.99
N CYS A 91 10.55 26.68 -26.84
CA CYS A 91 10.39 27.23 -28.19
C CYS A 91 10.04 28.72 -28.16
N GLU A 92 9.22 29.14 -27.21
CA GLU A 92 8.78 30.52 -27.04
C GLU A 92 9.92 31.37 -26.47
N THR A 93 10.31 31.09 -25.22
CA THR A 93 11.25 31.93 -24.49
C THR A 93 12.65 31.89 -25.10
N MET A 94 13.21 30.71 -25.37
CA MET A 94 14.58 30.59 -25.87
C MET A 94 14.66 30.75 -27.40
N MET A 95 13.88 29.98 -28.17
CA MET A 95 14.09 29.93 -29.62
C MET A 95 13.57 31.17 -30.34
N ARG A 96 12.36 31.65 -30.01
CA ARG A 96 11.76 32.85 -30.63
C ARG A 96 12.26 34.15 -30.00
N PHE A 97 12.20 34.25 -28.68
CA PHE A 97 12.44 35.51 -27.96
C PHE A 97 13.86 35.67 -27.35
N ASP A 98 14.78 34.72 -27.54
CA ASP A 98 16.18 34.73 -27.03
C ASP A 98 16.31 35.04 -25.53
N MET A 99 15.35 34.58 -24.75
CA MET A 99 15.34 34.79 -23.31
C MET A 99 16.39 33.92 -22.60
N GLY A 100 16.91 34.46 -21.50
CA GLY A 100 17.83 33.75 -20.61
C GLY A 100 17.13 32.69 -19.76
N TYR A 101 17.94 31.81 -19.16
CA TYR A 101 17.50 30.70 -18.33
C TYR A 101 16.46 31.11 -17.27
N GLU A 102 16.72 32.18 -16.51
CA GLU A 102 15.85 32.61 -15.40
C GLU A 102 14.41 32.94 -15.85
N ARG A 103 14.25 33.49 -17.05
CA ARG A 103 12.91 33.80 -17.59
C ARG A 103 12.18 32.54 -18.04
N SER A 104 12.89 31.62 -18.71
CA SER A 104 12.34 30.32 -19.08
C SER A 104 11.94 29.52 -17.85
N HIS A 105 12.80 29.49 -16.83
CA HIS A 105 12.56 28.81 -15.55
C HIS A 105 11.34 29.36 -14.85
N ALA A 106 11.28 30.69 -14.63
CA ALA A 106 10.15 31.32 -13.94
C ALA A 106 8.81 31.04 -14.63
N TYR A 107 8.80 31.06 -15.97
CA TYR A 107 7.59 30.77 -16.73
C TYR A 107 7.14 29.30 -16.60
N ILE A 108 8.06 28.35 -16.74
CA ILE A 108 7.76 26.91 -16.58
C ILE A 108 7.35 26.59 -15.14
N ALA A 109 8.00 27.22 -14.15
CA ALA A 109 7.64 27.07 -12.74
C ALA A 109 6.21 27.55 -12.45
N GLU A 110 5.76 28.62 -13.08
CA GLU A 110 4.37 29.07 -12.93
C GLU A 110 3.36 28.10 -13.56
N ILE A 111 3.71 27.49 -14.71
CA ILE A 111 2.88 26.42 -15.27
C ILE A 111 2.81 25.26 -14.28
N ALA A 112 3.95 24.83 -13.72
CA ALA A 112 4.02 23.75 -12.73
C ALA A 112 3.12 24.02 -11.50
N GLU A 113 3.11 25.26 -11.00
CA GLU A 113 2.22 25.66 -9.90
C GLU A 113 0.75 25.61 -10.28
N ILE A 114 0.38 26.01 -11.51
CA ILE A 114 -1.00 25.93 -12.00
C ILE A 114 -1.49 24.48 -12.02
N ILE A 115 -0.66 23.53 -12.49
CA ILE A 115 -1.04 22.13 -12.64
C ILE A 115 -0.85 21.29 -11.37
N ARG A 116 -0.23 21.84 -10.32
CA ARG A 116 0.02 21.17 -9.04
C ARG A 116 -1.19 20.39 -8.46
N PRO A 117 -2.44 20.90 -8.53
CA PRO A 117 -3.61 20.15 -8.05
C PRO A 117 -3.85 18.81 -8.75
N LEU A 118 -3.33 18.62 -9.96
CA LEU A 118 -3.44 17.38 -10.73
C LEU A 118 -2.33 16.37 -10.39
N ARG A 119 -1.41 16.72 -9.47
CA ARG A 119 -0.24 15.91 -9.08
C ARG A 119 0.53 15.44 -10.31
N PRO A 120 1.04 16.37 -11.13
CA PRO A 120 1.59 16.05 -12.44
C PRO A 120 2.85 15.18 -12.34
N VAL A 121 3.00 14.26 -13.30
CA VAL A 121 4.24 13.49 -13.48
C VAL A 121 4.81 13.73 -14.88
N ILE A 122 6.10 14.05 -14.95
CA ILE A 122 6.80 14.26 -16.23
C ILE A 122 7.57 12.99 -16.61
N VAL A 123 7.37 12.47 -17.81
CA VAL A 123 8.22 11.41 -18.39
C VAL A 123 9.10 12.04 -19.46
N TYR A 124 10.36 12.30 -19.14
CA TYR A 124 11.30 12.95 -20.06
C TYR A 124 12.12 11.91 -20.82
N ILE A 125 12.07 11.94 -22.15
CA ILE A 125 12.83 11.04 -23.01
C ILE A 125 14.21 11.64 -23.33
N ASP A 126 15.21 11.21 -22.57
CA ASP A 126 16.60 11.65 -22.65
C ASP A 126 17.44 10.72 -23.54
N ARG A 127 17.29 10.84 -24.86
CA ARG A 127 18.16 10.11 -25.80
C ARG A 127 19.58 10.69 -25.79
N PRO A 128 20.63 9.85 -25.74
CA PRO A 128 22.01 10.33 -25.73
C PRO A 128 22.41 10.99 -27.07
N ASP A 129 21.87 10.50 -28.19
CA ASP A 129 22.19 10.99 -29.54
C ASP A 129 21.02 11.78 -30.14
N ILE A 130 21.20 13.11 -30.20
CA ILE A 130 20.22 14.04 -30.78
C ILE A 130 20.14 13.87 -32.29
N ARG A 131 21.27 13.69 -32.97
CA ARG A 131 21.31 13.55 -34.44
C ARG A 131 20.56 12.30 -34.87
N ALA A 132 20.87 11.17 -34.25
CA ALA A 132 20.18 9.92 -34.55
C ALA A 132 18.67 9.97 -34.26
N SER A 133 18.21 10.86 -33.36
CA SER A 133 16.79 11.06 -33.10
C SER A 133 16.13 11.91 -34.19
N VAL A 134 16.80 12.97 -34.65
CA VAL A 134 16.30 13.83 -35.74
C VAL A 134 16.34 13.12 -37.08
N ASP A 135 17.40 12.35 -37.37
CA ASP A 135 17.55 11.60 -38.62
C ASP A 135 16.43 10.55 -38.77
N ARG A 136 16.03 9.89 -37.68
CA ARG A 136 14.88 8.96 -37.69
C ARG A 136 13.57 9.63 -38.09
N VAL A 137 13.33 10.86 -37.64
CA VAL A 137 12.11 11.61 -37.99
C VAL A 137 12.20 12.21 -39.39
N LEU A 138 13.39 12.50 -39.89
CA LEU A 138 13.57 12.95 -41.28
C LEU A 138 13.05 11.90 -42.27
N ASP A 139 13.29 10.62 -42.02
CA ASP A 139 12.80 9.54 -42.88
C ASP A 139 11.26 9.48 -42.93
N GLU A 140 10.59 9.85 -41.83
CA GLU A 140 9.12 9.86 -41.72
C GLU A 140 8.47 11.15 -42.23
N ARG A 141 9.06 12.31 -41.92
CA ARG A 141 8.47 13.65 -42.16
C ARG A 141 9.03 14.36 -43.37
N GLY A 142 10.11 13.85 -43.94
CA GLY A 142 10.72 14.38 -45.16
C GLY A 142 11.49 15.69 -44.97
N LYS A 143 12.11 16.12 -46.07
CA LYS A 143 13.04 17.25 -46.09
C LYS A 143 12.36 18.59 -45.80
N GLU A 144 11.12 18.79 -46.23
CA GLU A 144 10.39 20.05 -46.03
C GLU A 144 10.21 20.36 -44.53
N TRP A 145 9.88 19.33 -43.74
CA TRP A 145 9.82 19.46 -42.28
C TRP A 145 11.18 19.85 -41.70
N LEU A 146 12.25 19.19 -42.14
CA LEU A 146 13.61 19.47 -41.64
C LEU A 146 14.04 20.91 -41.95
N ASP A 147 13.81 21.36 -43.19
CA ASP A 147 14.13 22.73 -43.61
C ASP A 147 13.33 23.76 -42.79
N ALA A 148 12.06 23.47 -42.49
CA ALA A 148 11.23 24.31 -41.63
C ALA A 148 11.75 24.39 -40.19
N VAL A 149 12.09 23.27 -39.55
CA VAL A 149 12.60 23.30 -38.16
C VAL A 149 13.99 23.92 -38.07
N ILE A 150 14.87 23.71 -39.06
CA ILE A 150 16.16 24.41 -39.14
C ILE A 150 15.93 25.91 -39.23
N GLY A 151 15.06 26.35 -40.15
CA GLY A 151 14.71 27.76 -40.30
C GLY A 151 14.16 28.36 -39.00
N TYR A 152 13.23 27.67 -38.34
CA TYR A 152 12.65 28.10 -37.08
C TYR A 152 13.68 28.23 -35.95
N HIS A 153 14.61 27.27 -35.80
CA HIS A 153 15.53 27.28 -34.66
C HIS A 153 16.78 28.16 -34.90
N THR A 154 17.22 28.33 -36.15
CA THR A 154 18.46 29.04 -36.48
C THR A 154 18.25 30.46 -36.99
N GLY A 155 17.08 30.76 -37.59
CA GLY A 155 16.82 32.05 -38.24
C GLY A 155 16.40 33.19 -37.31
N GLN A 156 16.12 32.90 -36.04
CA GLN A 156 15.56 33.83 -35.04
C GLN A 156 16.17 33.63 -33.65
N GLY A 157 15.77 34.50 -32.72
CA GLY A 157 16.13 34.46 -31.30
C GLY A 157 17.54 33.96 -31.00
N TYR A 158 17.62 32.87 -30.23
CA TYR A 158 18.88 32.25 -29.81
C TYR A 158 19.79 31.87 -30.98
N GLY A 159 19.25 31.16 -31.98
CA GLY A 159 20.03 30.69 -33.13
C GLY A 159 20.64 31.83 -33.92
N ARG A 160 19.86 32.88 -34.20
CA ARG A 160 20.33 34.08 -34.90
C ARG A 160 21.42 34.80 -34.10
N ARG A 161 21.22 35.02 -32.80
CA ARG A 161 22.22 35.69 -31.94
C ARG A 161 23.55 34.93 -31.92
N LYS A 162 23.48 33.59 -31.88
CA LYS A 162 24.65 32.71 -31.86
C LYS A 162 25.29 32.50 -33.24
N GLY A 163 24.68 33.01 -34.31
CA GLY A 163 25.18 32.83 -35.68
C GLY A 163 25.07 31.38 -36.16
N LEU A 164 24.14 30.60 -35.60
CA LEU A 164 23.92 29.21 -35.95
C LEU A 164 23.19 29.11 -37.29
N SER A 165 23.53 28.10 -38.08
CA SER A 165 22.89 27.87 -39.38
C SER A 165 23.00 26.41 -39.80
N GLY A 166 22.11 26.00 -40.70
CA GLY A 166 22.07 24.64 -41.24
C GLY A 166 21.80 23.58 -40.18
N TYR A 167 22.00 22.33 -40.56
CA TYR A 167 21.72 21.17 -39.71
C TYR A 167 22.57 21.17 -38.43
N ASP A 168 23.86 21.51 -38.51
CA ASP A 168 24.74 21.55 -37.34
C ASP A 168 24.32 22.63 -36.34
N GLY A 169 23.92 23.82 -36.82
CA GLY A 169 23.38 24.87 -35.97
C GLY A 169 22.07 24.45 -35.30
N TYR A 170 21.22 23.70 -36.00
CA TYR A 170 20.00 23.13 -35.40
C TYR A 170 20.31 22.13 -34.29
N MET A 171 21.31 21.26 -34.47
CA MET A 171 21.75 20.34 -33.40
C MET A 171 22.26 21.08 -32.17
N GLU A 172 23.00 22.17 -32.34
CA GLU A 172 23.46 23.01 -31.22
C GLU A 172 22.28 23.66 -30.48
N CYS A 173 21.28 24.17 -31.21
CA CYS A 173 20.04 24.67 -30.61
C CYS A 173 19.34 23.59 -29.77
N LEU A 174 19.20 22.37 -30.29
CA LEU A 174 18.58 21.27 -29.55
C LEU A 174 19.39 20.82 -28.33
N ALA A 175 20.72 20.81 -28.42
CA ALA A 175 21.60 20.47 -27.31
C ALA A 175 21.46 21.47 -26.16
N GLU A 176 21.45 22.78 -26.45
CA GLU A 176 21.23 23.81 -25.43
C GLU A 176 19.80 23.75 -24.87
N ARG A 177 18.79 23.50 -25.71
CA ARG A 177 17.41 23.32 -25.27
C ARG A 177 17.30 22.17 -24.27
N LYS A 178 17.81 20.98 -24.63
CA LYS A 178 17.85 19.81 -23.74
C LYS A 178 18.54 20.09 -22.41
N ARG A 179 19.69 20.79 -22.45
CA ARG A 179 20.40 21.17 -21.23
C ARG A 179 19.52 22.00 -20.31
N ARG A 180 18.87 23.05 -20.84
CA ARG A 180 17.97 23.91 -20.05
C ARG A 180 16.73 23.18 -19.57
N GLU A 181 16.10 22.35 -20.41
CA GLU A 181 14.93 21.55 -20.04
C GLU A 181 15.23 20.64 -18.84
N LEU A 182 16.34 19.91 -18.87
CA LEU A 182 16.76 19.03 -17.78
C LEU A 182 17.17 19.79 -16.52
N ASP A 183 17.88 20.92 -16.66
CA ASP A 183 18.27 21.76 -15.53
C ASP A 183 17.03 22.36 -14.83
N ILE A 184 16.05 22.85 -15.61
CA ILE A 184 14.78 23.37 -15.09
C ILE A 184 14.00 22.23 -14.43
N LEU A 185 13.81 21.09 -15.10
CA LEU A 185 13.04 19.96 -14.56
C LEU A 185 13.59 19.47 -13.21
N ARG A 186 14.92 19.39 -13.06
CA ARG A 186 15.58 19.02 -11.79
C ARG A 186 15.36 20.02 -10.66
N SER A 187 15.08 21.28 -10.98
CA SER A 187 14.91 22.36 -10.00
C SER A 187 13.47 22.56 -9.54
N LEU A 188 12.50 21.96 -10.23
CA LEU A 188 11.09 22.06 -9.90
C LEU A 188 10.68 21.02 -8.86
N ASP A 189 9.73 21.37 -8.00
CA ASP A 189 9.05 20.42 -7.10
C ASP A 189 7.96 19.65 -7.87
N ILE A 190 8.40 18.84 -8.82
CA ILE A 190 7.54 18.01 -9.67
C ILE A 190 8.13 16.61 -9.83
N GLU A 191 7.28 15.59 -9.74
CA GLU A 191 7.73 14.22 -9.93
C GLU A 191 8.07 13.98 -11.41
N TYR A 192 9.23 13.38 -11.68
CA TYR A 192 9.61 13.04 -13.04
C TYR A 192 10.44 11.76 -13.15
N TYR A 193 10.38 11.16 -14.33
CA TYR A 193 11.13 9.97 -14.73
C TYR A 193 11.88 10.24 -16.03
N THR A 194 13.14 9.79 -16.11
CA THR A 194 13.92 9.86 -17.35
C THR A 194 13.94 8.50 -18.04
N VAL A 195 13.78 8.52 -19.37
CA VAL A 195 13.82 7.33 -20.23
C VAL A 195 14.86 7.56 -21.32
N SER A 196 15.90 6.74 -21.39
CA SER A 196 17.03 6.93 -22.32
C SER A 196 17.01 5.98 -23.53
N GLU A 197 16.10 5.02 -23.54
CA GLU A 197 15.97 3.96 -24.54
C GLU A 197 14.50 3.67 -24.85
N ASP A 198 14.24 2.84 -25.87
CA ASP A 198 12.88 2.44 -26.20
C ASP A 198 12.26 1.60 -25.07
N LEU A 199 11.01 1.90 -24.70
CA LEU A 199 10.31 1.17 -23.64
C LEU A 199 9.91 -0.22 -24.14
N THR A 200 10.54 -1.26 -23.59
CA THR A 200 10.04 -2.64 -23.68
C THR A 200 8.73 -2.78 -22.90
N PRO A 201 7.86 -3.77 -23.19
CA PRO A 201 6.63 -4.01 -22.44
C PRO A 201 6.83 -4.07 -20.92
N VAL A 202 7.89 -4.74 -20.46
CA VAL A 202 8.21 -4.87 -19.02
C VAL A 202 8.53 -3.51 -18.39
N LYS A 203 9.43 -2.73 -19.02
CA LYS A 203 9.78 -1.37 -18.54
C LYS A 203 8.59 -0.40 -18.57
N LEU A 204 7.68 -0.56 -19.54
CA LEU A 204 6.44 0.22 -19.60
C LEU A 204 5.53 -0.12 -18.42
N GLU A 205 5.35 -1.40 -18.11
CA GLU A 205 4.57 -1.86 -16.96
C GLU A 205 5.17 -1.35 -15.64
N GLU A 206 6.49 -1.44 -15.47
CA GLU A 206 7.20 -0.89 -14.30
C GLU A 206 7.03 0.63 -14.16
N LEU A 207 7.06 1.37 -15.27
CA LEU A 207 6.81 2.81 -15.27
C LEU A 207 5.36 3.08 -14.88
N CYS A 208 4.38 2.42 -15.51
CA CYS A 208 2.97 2.58 -15.21
C CYS A 208 2.62 2.25 -13.75
N ALA A 209 3.25 1.24 -13.13
CA ALA A 209 3.07 0.92 -11.71
C ALA A 209 3.56 2.02 -10.75
N LYS A 210 4.46 2.89 -11.20
CA LYS A 210 4.87 4.09 -10.45
C LYS A 210 3.87 5.23 -10.61
N LEU A 211 3.33 5.39 -11.82
CA LEU A 211 2.34 6.40 -12.19
C LEU A 211 0.95 6.10 -11.64
N TRP A 212 0.64 4.82 -11.47
CA TRP A 212 -0.67 4.31 -11.07
C TRP A 212 -0.49 3.17 -10.07
N ASP A 213 -1.11 3.25 -8.90
CA ASP A 213 -0.97 2.23 -7.87
C ASP A 213 -1.86 1.00 -8.09
N GLY A 214 -2.73 1.02 -9.11
CA GLY A 214 -3.59 -0.13 -9.44
C GLY A 214 -4.74 -0.33 -8.46
N VAL A 215 -4.84 0.51 -7.43
CA VAL A 215 -5.63 0.20 -6.23
C VAL A 215 -7.12 0.43 -6.47
N LYS A 216 -7.90 -0.61 -6.26
CA LYS A 216 -9.37 -0.60 -6.25
C LYS A 216 -9.87 -1.00 -4.87
N PHE A 217 -10.81 -0.23 -4.35
CA PHE A 217 -11.54 -0.55 -3.13
C PHE A 217 -12.69 -1.51 -3.43
N ARG A 218 -12.92 -2.47 -2.53
CA ARG A 218 -14.14 -3.28 -2.46
C ARG A 218 -14.32 -3.84 -1.06
N ASN A 219 -15.56 -4.18 -0.72
CA ASN A 219 -15.87 -4.90 0.50
C ASN A 219 -15.43 -6.37 0.41
N PHE A 220 -15.04 -6.93 1.54
CA PHE A 220 -14.77 -8.36 1.70
C PHE A 220 -16.02 -9.20 1.44
N ARG A 221 -15.82 -10.37 0.86
CA ARG A 221 -16.80 -11.44 0.71
C ARG A 221 -16.16 -12.75 1.16
N GLU A 222 -16.97 -13.75 1.49
CA GLU A 222 -16.44 -15.05 1.95
C GLU A 222 -15.41 -15.67 0.99
N GLN A 223 -15.59 -15.49 -0.31
CA GLN A 223 -14.65 -15.96 -1.34
C GLN A 223 -13.25 -15.31 -1.28
N ASP A 224 -13.10 -14.19 -0.55
CA ASP A 224 -11.84 -13.47 -0.39
C ASP A 224 -11.01 -13.97 0.80
N HIS A 225 -11.53 -14.93 1.57
CA HIS A 225 -10.90 -15.45 2.78
C HIS A 225 -9.42 -15.83 2.55
N ASP A 226 -9.15 -16.63 1.52
CA ASP A 226 -7.79 -17.06 1.20
C ASP A 226 -6.88 -15.88 0.80
N SER A 227 -7.39 -14.94 0.01
CA SER A 227 -6.63 -13.76 -0.40
C SER A 227 -6.31 -12.85 0.79
N LEU A 228 -7.22 -12.73 1.76
CA LEU A 228 -6.99 -11.95 2.98
C LEU A 228 -6.01 -12.66 3.91
N PHE A 229 -6.08 -13.99 4.01
CA PHE A 229 -5.07 -14.79 4.71
C PHE A 229 -3.67 -14.55 4.10
N ASP A 230 -3.54 -14.63 2.78
CA ASP A 230 -2.29 -14.40 2.06
C ASP A 230 -1.77 -12.99 2.26
N PHE A 231 -2.66 -12.00 2.31
CA PHE A 231 -2.29 -10.63 2.67
C PHE A 231 -1.71 -10.54 4.07
N LEU A 232 -2.30 -11.19 5.09
CA LEU A 232 -1.80 -11.16 6.47
C LEU A 232 -0.46 -11.89 6.63
N VAL A 233 -0.24 -12.97 5.89
CA VAL A 233 1.07 -13.63 5.76
C VAL A 233 2.09 -12.65 5.14
N GLY A 234 1.73 -12.05 4.01
CA GLY A 234 2.60 -11.11 3.29
C GLY A 234 2.94 -9.86 4.11
N LEU A 235 1.96 -9.33 4.84
CA LEU A 235 2.07 -8.15 5.71
C LEU A 235 3.14 -8.35 6.78
N ASN A 236 3.19 -9.55 7.36
CA ASN A 236 4.07 -9.89 8.49
C ASN A 236 5.35 -10.63 8.07
N SER A 237 5.65 -10.73 6.76
CA SER A 237 6.84 -11.44 6.29
C SER A 237 8.13 -10.65 6.56
N SER A 238 8.21 -9.41 6.08
CA SER A 238 9.41 -8.55 6.18
C SER A 238 9.38 -7.51 7.30
N ASP A 239 8.21 -7.27 7.89
CA ASP A 239 7.98 -6.26 8.92
C ASP A 239 7.00 -6.81 9.95
N LYS A 240 7.46 -6.95 11.20
CA LYS A 240 6.64 -7.50 12.29
C LYS A 240 5.88 -6.42 13.07
N ARG A 241 5.84 -5.17 12.63
CA ARG A 241 5.09 -4.11 13.32
C ARG A 241 3.59 -4.40 13.39
N SER A 242 3.03 -5.18 12.47
CA SER A 242 1.61 -5.59 12.51
C SER A 242 1.39 -6.98 13.09
N ILE A 243 2.35 -7.57 13.82
CA ILE A 243 2.26 -8.98 14.24
C ILE A 243 1.10 -9.25 15.23
N ASN A 244 0.57 -8.23 15.91
CA ASN A 244 -0.68 -8.34 16.69
C ASN A 244 -1.91 -8.65 15.81
N TRP A 245 -1.84 -8.36 14.50
CA TRP A 245 -2.83 -8.70 13.49
C TRP A 245 -2.20 -9.55 12.39
N ASN A 246 -2.21 -10.86 12.64
CA ASN A 246 -1.62 -11.88 11.78
C ASN A 246 -2.67 -12.89 11.29
N HIS A 247 -2.27 -13.80 10.40
CA HIS A 247 -3.17 -14.79 9.81
C HIS A 247 -3.86 -15.68 10.86
N ALA A 248 -3.19 -15.99 11.98
CA ALA A 248 -3.75 -16.83 13.04
C ALA A 248 -4.85 -16.11 13.84
N ARG A 249 -4.67 -14.81 14.15
CA ARG A 249 -5.72 -14.00 14.78
C ARG A 249 -6.97 -13.96 13.91
N PHE A 250 -6.80 -13.74 12.60
CA PHE A 250 -7.92 -13.72 11.66
C PHE A 250 -8.64 -15.07 11.58
N GLU A 251 -7.92 -16.18 11.40
CA GLU A 251 -8.54 -17.53 11.38
C GLU A 251 -9.27 -17.87 12.68
N TRP A 252 -8.67 -17.54 13.82
CA TRP A 252 -9.28 -17.77 15.12
C TRP A 252 -10.57 -16.95 15.26
N MET A 253 -10.52 -15.66 14.96
CA MET A 253 -11.65 -14.73 15.02
C MET A 253 -12.76 -15.15 14.05
N TYR A 254 -12.45 -15.42 12.78
CA TYR A 254 -13.42 -15.73 11.73
C TYR A 254 -14.26 -16.98 12.01
N ARG A 255 -13.74 -17.89 12.85
CA ARG A 255 -14.41 -19.12 13.28
C ARG A 255 -14.93 -19.06 14.73
N HIS A 256 -14.74 -17.94 15.42
CA HIS A 256 -15.21 -17.78 16.79
C HIS A 256 -16.75 -17.62 16.81
N PRO A 257 -17.47 -18.27 17.75
CA PRO A 257 -18.93 -18.17 17.82
C PRO A 257 -19.45 -16.73 18.04
N GLU A 258 -18.69 -15.91 18.76
CA GLU A 258 -19.06 -14.51 19.04
C GLU A 258 -18.76 -13.54 17.89
N PHE A 259 -18.04 -13.99 16.85
CA PHE A 259 -17.76 -13.13 15.71
C PHE A 259 -19.00 -12.98 14.84
N ASP A 260 -19.55 -11.76 14.78
CA ASP A 260 -20.75 -11.48 14.01
C ASP A 260 -20.47 -11.53 12.50
N LYS A 261 -20.79 -12.66 11.89
CA LYS A 261 -20.61 -12.88 10.46
C LYS A 261 -21.55 -12.05 9.59
N SER A 262 -22.63 -11.49 10.15
CA SER A 262 -23.54 -10.64 9.37
C SER A 262 -22.90 -9.30 8.99
N LEU A 263 -21.80 -8.93 9.64
CA LEU A 263 -21.09 -7.67 9.45
C LEU A 263 -19.79 -7.82 8.64
N ILE A 264 -19.48 -9.00 8.09
CA ILE A 264 -18.19 -9.27 7.41
C ILE A 264 -17.98 -8.41 6.16
N ASP A 265 -19.05 -7.93 5.54
CA ASP A 265 -18.97 -7.04 4.40
C ASP A 265 -18.55 -5.62 4.79
N SER A 266 -18.49 -5.29 6.09
CA SER A 266 -17.86 -4.06 6.58
C SER A 266 -16.33 -4.08 6.50
N ILE A 267 -15.69 -5.25 6.32
CA ILE A 267 -14.25 -5.34 6.09
C ILE A 267 -13.93 -4.72 4.72
N GLY A 268 -13.04 -3.73 4.72
CA GLY A 268 -12.62 -3.00 3.53
C GLY A 268 -11.34 -3.59 2.95
N LEU A 269 -11.31 -3.82 1.64
CA LEU A 269 -10.14 -4.34 0.92
C LEU A 269 -9.69 -3.37 -0.17
N TRP A 270 -8.40 -3.09 -0.20
CA TRP A 270 -7.72 -2.33 -1.25
C TRP A 270 -6.88 -3.30 -2.06
N THR A 271 -7.14 -3.38 -3.37
CA THR A 271 -6.58 -4.41 -4.26
C THR A 271 -5.84 -3.81 -5.43
N CYS A 272 -4.65 -4.32 -5.74
CA CYS A 272 -3.96 -4.05 -7.00
C CYS A 272 -4.04 -5.32 -7.87
N GLY A 273 -4.86 -5.29 -8.92
CA GLY A 273 -5.27 -6.51 -9.62
C GLY A 273 -6.06 -7.43 -8.70
N GLU A 274 -5.68 -8.70 -8.59
CA GLU A 274 -6.31 -9.67 -7.68
C GLU A 274 -5.69 -9.66 -6.27
N ARG A 275 -4.54 -9.00 -6.11
CA ARG A 275 -3.79 -8.99 -4.84
C ARG A 275 -4.33 -7.92 -3.90
N ILE A 276 -4.63 -8.30 -2.66
CA ILE A 276 -4.91 -7.35 -1.58
C ILE A 276 -3.59 -6.67 -1.17
N VAL A 277 -3.59 -5.34 -1.18
CA VAL A 277 -2.44 -4.49 -0.82
C VAL A 277 -2.71 -3.65 0.43
N GLY A 278 -3.96 -3.54 0.85
CA GLY A 278 -4.37 -2.97 2.13
C GLY A 278 -5.71 -3.50 2.59
N ALA A 279 -5.95 -3.50 3.90
CA ALA A 279 -7.19 -3.94 4.50
C ALA A 279 -7.53 -3.14 5.76
N ALA A 280 -8.83 -2.91 5.95
CA ALA A 280 -9.42 -2.44 7.20
C ALA A 280 -10.33 -3.56 7.72
N ILE A 281 -10.04 -4.08 8.91
CA ILE A 281 -10.68 -5.27 9.49
C ILE A 281 -11.18 -4.90 10.89
N TYR A 282 -12.46 -5.08 11.20
CA TYR A 282 -12.93 -4.97 12.58
C TYR A 282 -12.46 -6.17 13.40
N ASP A 283 -12.27 -5.99 14.71
CA ASP A 283 -11.87 -7.08 15.60
C ASP A 283 -13.03 -8.04 15.89
N MET A 284 -12.96 -8.83 16.95
CA MET A 284 -14.07 -9.70 17.36
C MET A 284 -15.41 -8.93 17.48
N TYR A 285 -15.36 -7.66 17.89
CA TYR A 285 -16.51 -6.78 18.04
C TYR A 285 -16.31 -5.47 17.27
N PHE A 286 -17.41 -4.84 16.87
CA PHE A 286 -17.42 -3.48 16.33
C PHE A 286 -16.92 -2.47 17.37
N GLY A 287 -16.42 -1.33 16.90
CA GLY A 287 -15.80 -0.31 17.75
C GLY A 287 -14.28 -0.49 17.92
N GLU A 288 -13.72 -1.59 17.43
CA GLU A 288 -12.28 -1.83 17.33
C GLU A 288 -11.91 -2.35 15.93
N ALA A 289 -10.81 -1.85 15.38
CA ALA A 289 -10.35 -2.25 14.05
C ALA A 289 -8.83 -2.23 13.90
N PHE A 290 -8.40 -2.91 12.85
CA PHE A 290 -7.04 -2.90 12.34
C PHE A 290 -7.02 -2.32 10.93
N CYS A 291 -6.05 -1.45 10.66
CA CYS A 291 -5.75 -0.96 9.32
C CYS A 291 -4.30 -1.35 8.96
N GLY A 292 -4.12 -2.14 7.90
CA GLY A 292 -2.81 -2.60 7.45
C GLY A 292 -2.61 -2.38 5.96
N ALA A 293 -1.40 -2.03 5.55
CA ALA A 293 -0.99 -1.94 4.15
C ALA A 293 0.34 -2.65 3.94
N LEU A 294 0.52 -3.30 2.78
CA LEU A 294 1.81 -3.86 2.39
C LEU A 294 2.84 -2.74 2.21
N LYS A 295 4.13 -3.08 2.35
CA LYS A 295 5.24 -2.14 2.16
C LYS A 295 5.12 -1.42 0.82
N GLY A 296 5.16 -0.09 0.85
CA GLY A 296 4.99 0.78 -0.34
C GLY A 296 3.57 1.27 -0.59
N TYR A 297 2.58 0.82 0.20
CA TYR A 297 1.18 1.24 0.12
C TYR A 297 0.71 2.05 1.35
N GLY A 298 1.65 2.61 2.13
CA GLY A 298 1.34 3.40 3.34
C GLY A 298 0.48 4.64 3.07
N HIS A 299 0.52 5.18 1.85
CA HIS A 299 -0.35 6.27 1.41
C HIS A 299 -1.85 5.94 1.46
N LEU A 300 -2.23 4.67 1.62
CA LEU A 300 -3.63 4.24 1.79
C LEU A 300 -4.16 4.50 3.20
N TYR A 301 -3.31 4.73 4.21
CA TYR A 301 -3.77 4.85 5.61
C TYR A 301 -4.87 5.89 5.82
N PRO A 302 -4.80 7.13 5.29
CA PRO A 302 -5.87 8.12 5.45
C PRO A 302 -7.23 7.62 4.94
N GLU A 303 -7.24 6.93 3.79
CA GLU A 303 -8.46 6.36 3.20
C GLU A 303 -8.99 5.19 4.03
N MET A 304 -8.11 4.25 4.43
CA MET A 304 -8.49 3.09 5.23
C MET A 304 -9.04 3.49 6.61
N ILE A 305 -8.39 4.44 7.29
CA ILE A 305 -8.83 4.95 8.60
C ILE A 305 -10.18 5.66 8.46
N GLY A 306 -10.36 6.47 7.42
CA GLY A 306 -11.63 7.13 7.14
C GLY A 306 -12.75 6.13 6.85
N TYR A 307 -12.46 5.10 6.07
CA TYR A 307 -13.40 4.01 5.79
C TYR A 307 -13.78 3.25 7.06
N ALA A 308 -12.80 2.80 7.85
CA ALA A 308 -13.04 2.08 9.10
C ALA A 308 -13.91 2.91 10.05
N TYR A 309 -13.60 4.20 10.24
CA TYR A 309 -14.40 5.09 11.08
C TYR A 309 -15.85 5.22 10.61
N ASN A 310 -16.10 5.19 9.30
CA ASN A 310 -17.47 5.32 8.78
C ASN A 310 -18.28 4.03 8.83
N ASN A 311 -17.63 2.85 8.90
CA ASN A 311 -18.30 1.56 8.69
C ASN A 311 -18.12 0.57 9.86
N MET A 312 -17.25 0.84 10.83
CA MET A 312 -16.92 -0.07 11.93
C MET A 312 -17.07 0.58 13.32
N CYS A 313 -17.66 1.78 13.40
CA CYS A 313 -17.95 2.42 14.69
C CYS A 313 -19.06 1.68 15.45
N ASP A 314 -18.92 1.64 16.78
CA ASP A 314 -19.99 1.32 17.72
C ASP A 314 -20.48 2.60 18.44
N ASP A 315 -21.28 2.42 19.49
CA ASP A 315 -21.77 3.52 20.34
C ASP A 315 -20.65 4.28 21.08
N SER A 316 -19.46 3.69 21.20
CA SER A 316 -18.26 4.28 21.79
C SER A 316 -17.31 4.89 20.75
N GLY A 317 -17.63 4.76 19.45
CA GLY A 317 -16.85 5.26 18.33
C GLY A 317 -15.99 4.17 17.70
N LEU A 318 -14.76 4.49 17.31
CA LEU A 318 -13.81 3.50 16.79
C LEU A 318 -12.47 3.65 17.47
N ALA A 319 -11.87 2.52 17.87
CA ALA A 319 -10.47 2.42 18.24
C ALA A 319 -9.67 1.62 17.22
N ILE A 320 -8.45 2.05 16.93
CA ILE A 320 -7.51 1.35 16.05
C ILE A 320 -6.21 1.12 16.81
N SER A 321 -5.75 -0.13 16.87
CA SER A 321 -4.47 -0.48 17.50
C SER A 321 -3.31 -0.20 16.56
N VAL A 322 -2.29 0.50 17.07
CA VAL A 322 -1.10 0.87 16.29
C VAL A 322 0.16 0.61 17.07
N ASN A 323 1.13 0.01 16.41
CA ASN A 323 2.45 -0.21 16.97
C ASN A 323 3.12 1.12 17.33
N ASP A 324 3.73 1.20 18.50
CA ASP A 324 4.32 2.45 18.98
C ASP A 324 5.49 2.95 18.11
N GLY A 325 6.14 2.06 17.34
CA GLY A 325 7.17 2.41 16.37
C GLY A 325 6.65 2.84 14.99
N ASP A 326 5.35 2.74 14.72
CA ASP A 326 4.75 3.09 13.42
C ASP A 326 4.38 4.58 13.36
N THR A 327 5.35 5.43 13.01
CA THR A 327 5.17 6.88 12.95
C THR A 327 4.20 7.33 11.85
N GLU A 328 4.15 6.61 10.73
CA GLU A 328 3.28 6.94 9.59
C GLU A 328 1.80 6.73 9.94
N LYS A 329 1.46 5.56 10.49
CA LYS A 329 0.08 5.24 10.88
C LYS A 329 -0.40 6.11 12.05
N LYS A 330 0.47 6.41 13.02
CA LYS A 330 0.15 7.34 14.11
C LYS A 330 -0.14 8.75 13.60
N ALA A 331 0.64 9.25 12.64
CA ALA A 331 0.39 10.55 12.02
C ALA A 331 -0.96 10.57 11.30
N ALA A 332 -1.25 9.55 10.47
CA ALA A 332 -2.52 9.45 9.75
C ALA A 332 -3.75 9.40 10.69
N LEU A 333 -3.66 8.70 11.82
CA LEU A 333 -4.71 8.69 12.85
C LEU A 333 -4.90 10.04 13.53
N THR A 334 -3.78 10.70 13.88
CA THR A 334 -3.80 12.04 14.51
C THR A 334 -4.45 13.05 13.57
N ASP A 335 -4.08 13.05 12.29
CA ASP A 335 -4.65 13.92 11.25
C ASP A 335 -6.14 13.62 11.03
N ALA A 336 -6.56 12.36 11.19
CA ALA A 336 -7.97 11.96 11.14
C ALA A 336 -8.75 12.27 12.43
N GLY A 337 -8.11 12.84 13.45
CA GLY A 337 -8.72 13.28 14.71
C GLY A 337 -8.90 12.17 15.75
N PHE A 338 -8.19 11.05 15.64
CA PHE A 338 -8.11 10.04 16.70
C PHE A 338 -7.12 10.47 17.78
N GLN A 339 -7.35 10.05 19.02
CA GLN A 339 -6.48 10.33 20.17
C GLN A 339 -6.05 9.03 20.85
N PRO A 340 -4.81 8.92 21.36
CA PRO A 340 -4.39 7.74 22.10
C PRO A 340 -5.22 7.59 23.39
N VAL A 341 -5.54 6.35 23.76
CA VAL A 341 -6.26 6.01 25.00
C VAL A 341 -5.46 5.01 25.83
N GLU A 342 -5.79 4.86 27.12
CA GLU A 342 -5.16 3.89 28.03
C GLU A 342 -5.67 2.45 27.75
N GLN A 343 -5.45 1.98 26.52
CA GLN A 343 -5.73 0.63 26.06
C GLN A 343 -4.55 0.18 25.21
N TYR A 344 -3.98 -0.96 25.56
CA TYR A 344 -2.71 -1.43 25.02
C TYR A 344 -2.75 -2.93 24.71
N GLU A 345 -1.98 -3.33 23.72
CA GLU A 345 -1.62 -4.73 23.48
C GLU A 345 -0.10 -4.86 23.55
N THR A 346 0.39 -5.94 24.17
CA THR A 346 1.80 -6.33 24.14
C THR A 346 1.92 -7.66 23.43
N VAL A 347 2.85 -7.74 22.47
CA VAL A 347 3.26 -9.02 21.88
C VAL A 347 4.58 -9.42 22.51
N MET A 348 4.61 -10.62 23.07
CA MET A 348 5.83 -11.28 23.51
C MET A 348 6.29 -12.31 22.48
N LYS A 349 7.60 -12.60 22.47
CA LYS A 349 8.17 -13.64 21.61
C LYS A 349 9.12 -14.57 22.36
N HIS A 350 9.28 -15.78 21.82
CA HIS A 350 10.26 -16.76 22.28
C HIS A 350 10.94 -17.42 21.07
N SER A 351 12.26 -17.60 21.11
CA SER A 351 12.96 -18.35 20.06
C SER A 351 12.69 -19.84 20.20
N LEU A 352 12.40 -20.52 19.10
CA LEU A 352 12.18 -21.97 19.09
C LEU A 352 13.49 -22.77 18.94
N ASN A 353 14.63 -22.08 18.79
CA ASN A 353 15.93 -22.71 18.72
C ASN A 353 16.42 -23.13 20.12
N GLY A 354 16.72 -24.42 20.27
CA GLY A 354 17.31 -24.95 21.50
C GLY A 354 16.37 -24.91 22.70
N LEU A 355 15.09 -25.24 22.49
CA LEU A 355 14.11 -25.33 23.57
C LEU A 355 14.59 -26.30 24.67
N PRO A 356 14.37 -25.97 25.95
CA PRO A 356 14.67 -26.88 27.04
C PRO A 356 13.72 -28.09 27.00
N ASP A 357 14.23 -29.25 27.39
CA ASP A 357 13.39 -30.41 27.68
C ASP A 357 12.56 -30.15 28.94
N VAL A 358 11.24 -30.12 28.78
CA VAL A 358 10.29 -29.89 29.87
C VAL A 358 9.39 -31.12 30.00
N SER A 359 9.64 -31.90 31.05
CA SER A 359 8.82 -33.07 31.33
C SER A 359 7.43 -32.67 31.85
N LEU A 360 6.43 -33.41 31.40
CA LEU A 360 5.08 -33.34 31.96
C LEU A 360 5.08 -33.86 33.42
N PRO A 361 4.36 -33.20 34.34
CA PRO A 361 4.20 -33.70 35.71
C PRO A 361 3.62 -35.13 35.75
N ALA A 362 4.02 -35.91 36.75
CA ALA A 362 3.52 -37.27 36.95
C ALA A 362 1.98 -37.31 37.11
N GLY A 363 1.36 -38.35 36.56
CA GLY A 363 -0.10 -38.53 36.56
C GLY A 363 -0.83 -37.77 35.45
N PHE A 364 -0.08 -37.28 34.45
CA PHE A 364 -0.64 -36.67 33.25
C PHE A 364 0.00 -37.25 32.00
N GLU A 365 -0.73 -37.19 30.90
CA GLU A 365 -0.27 -37.54 29.56
C GLU A 365 -0.62 -36.41 28.57
N ILE A 366 0.16 -36.27 27.50
CA ILE A 366 -0.15 -35.33 26.41
C ILE A 366 -0.98 -36.07 25.37
N THR A 367 -2.12 -35.51 24.98
CA THR A 367 -2.91 -35.97 23.84
C THR A 367 -3.10 -34.85 22.82
N GLU A 368 -3.23 -35.22 21.56
CA GLU A 368 -3.79 -34.33 20.55
C GLU A 368 -5.29 -34.17 20.77
N LEU A 369 -5.79 -32.96 20.54
CA LEU A 369 -7.19 -32.62 20.67
C LEU A 369 -7.71 -32.17 19.30
N ASP A 370 -8.47 -33.05 18.67
CA ASP A 370 -9.20 -32.70 17.46
C ASP A 370 -10.34 -31.73 17.80
N ALA A 371 -10.12 -30.44 17.56
CA ALA A 371 -11.08 -29.37 17.83
C ALA A 371 -12.38 -29.49 17.03
N ALA A 372 -12.38 -30.19 15.89
CA ALA A 372 -13.58 -30.41 15.08
C ALA A 372 -14.38 -31.60 15.62
N ALA A 373 -13.72 -32.72 15.93
CA ALA A 373 -14.37 -33.92 16.46
C ALA A 373 -14.78 -33.79 17.93
N GLN A 374 -14.07 -32.97 18.71
CA GLN A 374 -14.26 -32.80 20.16
C GLN A 374 -14.65 -31.34 20.51
N ALA A 375 -15.45 -30.70 19.66
CA ALA A 375 -15.84 -29.29 19.83
C ALA A 375 -16.43 -28.97 21.20
N TYR A 376 -17.33 -29.84 21.70
CA TYR A 376 -17.93 -29.69 23.02
C TYR A 376 -16.87 -29.70 24.13
N ASP A 377 -16.01 -30.72 24.14
CA ASP A 377 -14.98 -30.89 25.17
C ASP A 377 -13.98 -29.73 25.17
N LEU A 378 -13.61 -29.24 23.98
CA LEU A 378 -12.74 -28.08 23.85
C LEU A 378 -13.40 -26.82 24.40
N GLN A 379 -14.62 -26.51 23.94
CA GLN A 379 -15.30 -25.30 24.39
C GLN A 379 -15.59 -25.32 25.90
N TRP A 380 -15.94 -26.49 26.44
CA TRP A 380 -16.11 -26.67 27.88
C TRP A 380 -14.80 -26.47 28.65
N LEU A 381 -13.69 -27.01 28.14
CA LEU A 381 -12.36 -26.81 28.72
C LEU A 381 -11.93 -25.33 28.69
N LEU A 382 -12.20 -24.62 27.59
CA LEU A 382 -11.93 -23.19 27.48
C LEU A 382 -12.81 -22.38 28.44
N TRP A 383 -14.10 -22.66 28.51
CA TRP A 383 -15.05 -22.04 29.45
C TRP A 383 -14.53 -22.09 30.89
N GLN A 384 -14.17 -23.30 31.35
CA GLN A 384 -13.64 -23.48 32.70
C GLN A 384 -12.24 -22.86 32.85
N GLY A 385 -11.38 -23.04 31.85
CA GLY A 385 -9.99 -22.57 31.85
C GLY A 385 -9.87 -21.04 31.92
N PHE A 386 -10.77 -20.31 31.28
CA PHE A 386 -10.87 -18.85 31.31
C PHE A 386 -11.69 -18.30 32.48
N GLY A 387 -12.26 -19.18 33.32
CA GLY A 387 -12.87 -18.80 34.59
C GLY A 387 -14.35 -18.47 34.54
N HIS A 388 -15.07 -18.93 33.52
CA HIS A 388 -16.53 -18.79 33.42
C HIS A 388 -17.31 -19.76 34.36
N GLY A 389 -16.61 -20.49 35.22
CA GLY A 389 -17.22 -21.35 36.25
C GLY A 389 -17.29 -22.83 35.87
N ASN A 390 -18.06 -23.59 36.65
CA ASN A 390 -18.22 -25.04 36.53
C ASN A 390 -19.68 -25.47 36.37
N ASP A 391 -20.59 -24.53 36.10
CA ASP A 391 -21.99 -24.84 35.84
C ASP A 391 -22.16 -25.22 34.36
N ARG A 392 -22.44 -26.50 34.14
CA ARG A 392 -22.61 -27.07 32.82
C ARG A 392 -23.91 -26.64 32.15
N ALA A 393 -24.97 -26.40 32.92
CA ALA A 393 -26.24 -25.92 32.39
C ALA A 393 -26.13 -24.46 31.95
N GLU A 394 -25.35 -23.65 32.69
CA GLU A 394 -25.03 -22.29 32.27
C GLU A 394 -24.26 -22.27 30.95
N PHE A 395 -23.17 -23.06 30.85
CA PHE A 395 -22.41 -23.20 29.61
C PHE A 395 -23.29 -23.65 28.44
N GLU A 396 -24.10 -24.70 28.60
CA GLU A 396 -24.97 -25.20 27.53
C GLU A 396 -26.07 -24.21 27.13
N SER A 397 -26.41 -23.25 28.00
CA SER A 397 -27.38 -22.20 27.68
C SER A 397 -26.79 -21.00 26.93
N GLN A 398 -25.48 -20.79 27.01
CA GLN A 398 -24.77 -19.64 26.42
C GLN A 398 -23.87 -20.03 25.25
N ALA A 399 -23.34 -21.25 25.25
CA ALA A 399 -22.37 -21.70 24.27
C ALA A 399 -23.04 -22.18 22.98
N GLU A 400 -22.65 -21.58 21.86
CA GLU A 400 -22.93 -22.12 20.54
C GLU A 400 -21.83 -23.13 20.17
N ILE A 401 -22.09 -24.42 20.46
CA ILE A 401 -21.15 -25.50 20.17
C ILE A 401 -21.02 -25.67 18.65
N SER A 402 -19.84 -25.35 18.12
CA SER A 402 -19.56 -25.37 16.69
C SER A 402 -18.23 -26.08 16.41
N PRO A 403 -18.20 -27.06 15.48
CA PRO A 403 -16.96 -27.69 15.03
C PRO A 403 -15.98 -26.65 14.48
N LEU A 404 -14.82 -26.54 15.13
CA LEU A 404 -13.75 -25.65 14.69
C LEU A 404 -12.96 -26.31 13.54
N THR A 405 -13.57 -26.31 12.35
CA THR A 405 -12.88 -26.64 11.10
C THR A 405 -12.17 -25.39 10.58
N ARG A 406 -10.84 -25.48 10.49
CA ARG A 406 -9.95 -24.39 10.10
C ARG A 406 -9.10 -24.89 8.94
N LYS A 407 -9.07 -24.13 7.84
CA LYS A 407 -8.48 -24.61 6.58
C LYS A 407 -6.97 -24.84 6.69
N ASN A 408 -6.29 -23.98 7.43
CA ASN A 408 -4.83 -23.97 7.59
C ASN A 408 -4.40 -24.39 9.01
N PHE A 409 -5.12 -25.33 9.62
CA PHE A 409 -4.87 -25.76 11.00
C PHE A 409 -4.21 -27.13 11.06
N ASP A 410 -3.10 -27.21 11.79
CA ASP A 410 -2.42 -28.47 12.07
C ASP A 410 -2.89 -29.04 13.41
N PRO A 411 -3.66 -30.16 13.43
CA PRO A 411 -4.15 -30.75 14.66
C PRO A 411 -3.03 -31.22 15.60
N ARG A 412 -1.81 -31.46 15.08
CA ARG A 412 -0.65 -31.87 15.88
C ARG A 412 -0.18 -30.77 16.85
N LEU A 413 -0.55 -29.51 16.56
CA LEU A 413 -0.24 -28.34 17.39
C LEU A 413 -1.39 -27.98 18.36
N SER A 414 -2.42 -28.83 18.43
CA SER A 414 -3.55 -28.71 19.34
C SER A 414 -3.48 -29.83 20.36
N ILE A 415 -3.00 -29.51 21.57
CA ILE A 415 -2.70 -30.54 22.57
C ILE A 415 -3.28 -30.22 23.94
N ALA A 416 -3.64 -31.28 24.65
CA ALA A 416 -4.12 -31.21 26.01
C ALA A 416 -3.28 -32.08 26.96
N ALA A 417 -3.10 -31.62 28.20
CA ALA A 417 -2.64 -32.48 29.29
C ALA A 417 -3.86 -33.18 29.90
N VAL A 418 -3.86 -34.50 29.95
CA VAL A 418 -4.96 -35.32 30.45
C VAL A 418 -4.52 -36.03 31.72
N SER A 419 -5.33 -35.99 32.78
CA SER A 419 -5.06 -36.72 34.02
C SER A 419 -5.27 -38.23 33.86
N GLU A 420 -4.77 -39.02 34.82
CA GLU A 420 -5.04 -40.47 34.90
C GLU A 420 -6.54 -40.83 34.91
N THR A 421 -7.43 -39.89 35.28
CA THR A 421 -8.89 -40.08 35.27
C THR A 421 -9.53 -39.72 33.93
N GLY A 422 -8.75 -39.32 32.92
CA GLY A 422 -9.23 -38.90 31.61
C GLY A 422 -9.70 -37.44 31.54
N GLU A 423 -9.48 -36.63 32.58
CA GLU A 423 -9.88 -35.22 32.60
C GLU A 423 -8.84 -34.36 31.87
N LYS A 424 -9.28 -33.59 30.87
CA LYS A 424 -8.43 -32.62 30.17
C LYS A 424 -8.13 -31.44 31.12
N ALA A 425 -6.92 -31.37 31.65
CA ALA A 425 -6.54 -30.44 32.72
C ALA A 425 -5.97 -29.11 32.21
N ALA A 426 -5.34 -29.11 31.04
CA ALA A 426 -4.80 -27.93 30.37
C ALA A 426 -4.82 -28.11 28.86
N TYR A 427 -4.86 -27.01 28.10
CA TYR A 427 -4.91 -27.01 26.64
C TYR A 427 -4.01 -25.94 26.07
N CYS A 428 -3.29 -26.27 24.99
CA CYS A 428 -2.43 -25.35 24.25
C CYS A 428 -2.62 -25.58 22.76
N CYS A 429 -2.77 -24.48 22.03
CA CYS A 429 -2.93 -24.46 20.60
C CYS A 429 -1.94 -23.48 19.99
N LEU A 430 -1.12 -23.97 19.05
CA LEU A 430 -0.28 -23.14 18.21
C LEU A 430 -0.81 -23.13 16.77
N TRP A 431 -0.70 -21.98 16.13
CA TRP A 431 -1.01 -21.78 14.73
C TRP A 431 0.28 -21.60 13.95
N TYR A 432 0.45 -22.38 12.88
CA TYR A 432 1.63 -22.34 12.03
C TYR A 432 1.24 -22.51 10.57
N ASP A 433 1.91 -21.79 9.68
CA ASP A 433 1.81 -21.90 8.23
C ASP A 433 3.24 -21.95 7.66
N ASP A 434 3.51 -22.84 6.71
CA ASP A 434 4.86 -23.06 6.19
C ASP A 434 5.42 -21.88 5.37
N ARG A 435 4.59 -20.88 5.09
CA ARG A 435 4.99 -19.60 4.47
C ARG A 435 5.44 -18.56 5.49
N THR A 436 5.33 -18.82 6.79
CA THR A 436 5.81 -17.95 7.86
C THR A 436 7.00 -18.57 8.62
N ASP A 437 7.78 -17.71 9.27
CA ASP A 437 8.90 -18.08 10.14
C ASP A 437 8.47 -18.24 11.62
N TYR A 438 7.17 -18.18 11.91
CA TYR A 438 6.67 -18.11 13.28
C TYR A 438 5.43 -18.96 13.52
N ALA A 439 5.26 -19.38 14.77
CA ALA A 439 4.01 -19.91 15.30
C ALA A 439 3.32 -18.87 16.22
N TYR A 440 1.99 -18.86 16.23
CA TYR A 440 1.20 -17.99 17.10
C TYR A 440 0.47 -18.82 18.17
N ILE A 441 0.60 -18.45 19.43
CA ILE A 441 0.02 -19.18 20.57
C ILE A 441 -1.37 -18.65 20.85
N GLU A 442 -2.42 -19.43 20.57
CA GLU A 442 -3.80 -19.08 20.91
C GLU A 442 -4.76 -20.30 20.75
N PRO A 443 -5.53 -20.71 21.77
CA PRO A 443 -5.44 -20.32 23.18
C PRO A 443 -4.48 -21.21 24.00
N LEU A 444 -4.12 -20.74 25.20
CA LEU A 444 -3.48 -21.52 26.26
C LEU A 444 -4.28 -21.35 27.56
N CYS A 445 -4.74 -22.46 28.15
CA CYS A 445 -5.45 -22.42 29.43
C CYS A 445 -5.11 -23.62 30.34
N THR A 446 -5.44 -23.47 31.62
CA THR A 446 -5.38 -24.55 32.61
C THR A 446 -6.56 -24.42 33.55
N LEU A 447 -7.26 -25.54 33.76
CA LEU A 447 -8.38 -25.62 34.68
C LEU A 447 -7.97 -25.14 36.08
N PRO A 448 -8.82 -24.37 36.80
CA PRO A 448 -8.46 -23.75 38.07
C PRO A 448 -7.83 -24.70 39.10
N GLN A 449 -8.36 -25.92 39.25
CA GLN A 449 -7.89 -26.95 40.19
C GLN A 449 -6.53 -27.58 39.83
N TYR A 450 -6.01 -27.33 38.62
CA TYR A 450 -4.73 -27.84 38.12
C TYR A 450 -3.65 -26.74 37.96
N ARG A 451 -3.98 -25.48 38.25
CA ARG A 451 -3.01 -24.37 38.19
C ARG A 451 -1.88 -24.54 39.21
N GLY A 452 -0.71 -23.99 38.88
CA GLY A 452 0.49 -24.07 39.74
C GLY A 452 1.22 -25.42 39.71
N LYS A 453 0.75 -26.40 38.93
CA LYS A 453 1.38 -27.74 38.80
C LYS A 453 2.38 -27.86 37.65
N GLY A 454 2.56 -26.80 36.84
CA GLY A 454 3.48 -26.81 35.70
C GLY A 454 2.89 -27.36 34.38
N LEU A 455 1.60 -27.70 34.33
CA LEU A 455 0.96 -28.28 33.13
C LEU A 455 1.04 -27.35 31.92
N ALA A 456 0.62 -26.08 32.07
CA ALA A 456 0.69 -25.08 30.98
C ALA A 456 2.09 -24.95 30.40
N LYS A 457 3.12 -24.96 31.27
CA LYS A 457 4.51 -24.92 30.83
C LYS A 457 4.84 -26.15 29.99
N ALA A 458 4.56 -27.35 30.49
CA ALA A 458 4.90 -28.59 29.78
C ALA A 458 4.25 -28.66 28.38
N ILE A 459 2.94 -28.40 28.28
CA ILE A 459 2.26 -28.44 26.98
C ILE A 459 2.65 -27.27 26.06
N LEU A 460 2.97 -26.09 26.59
CA LEU A 460 3.46 -24.99 25.76
C LEU A 460 4.81 -25.35 25.12
N PHE A 461 5.74 -25.91 25.89
CA PHE A 461 7.05 -26.33 25.36
C PHE A 461 6.95 -27.51 24.40
N GLU A 462 6.09 -28.49 24.65
CA GLU A 462 5.79 -29.57 23.70
C GLU A 462 5.23 -29.01 22.37
N ALA A 463 4.23 -28.13 22.42
CA ALA A 463 3.66 -27.56 21.20
C ALA A 463 4.67 -26.69 20.43
N MET A 464 5.51 -25.94 21.15
CA MET A 464 6.61 -25.16 20.57
C MET A 464 7.66 -26.04 19.90
N ASP A 465 8.02 -27.18 20.51
CA ASP A 465 8.96 -28.15 19.92
C ASP A 465 8.38 -28.76 18.63
N ARG A 466 7.09 -29.15 18.65
CA ARG A 466 6.40 -29.61 17.44
C ARG A 466 6.36 -28.56 16.34
N ALA A 467 6.07 -27.30 16.68
CA ALA A 467 6.07 -26.21 15.72
C ALA A 467 7.48 -25.96 15.15
N SER A 468 8.51 -26.05 15.99
CA SER A 468 9.92 -25.96 15.56
C SER A 468 10.26 -27.06 14.56
N ALA A 469 9.84 -28.30 14.81
CA ALA A 469 10.03 -29.43 13.90
C ALA A 469 9.32 -29.26 12.53
N LEU A 470 8.31 -28.39 12.46
CA LEU A 470 7.62 -28.04 11.21
C LEU A 470 8.28 -26.87 10.46
N GLY A 471 9.19 -26.13 11.10
CA GLY A 471 9.93 -25.03 10.49
C GLY A 471 9.74 -23.66 11.16
N ALA A 472 8.94 -23.56 12.22
CA ALA A 472 8.82 -22.31 12.96
C ALA A 472 10.12 -21.96 13.71
N GLU A 473 10.56 -20.72 13.62
CA GLU A 473 11.76 -20.23 14.32
C GLU A 473 11.43 -19.43 15.59
N THR A 474 10.24 -18.82 15.63
CA THR A 474 9.79 -17.94 16.73
C THR A 474 8.35 -18.26 17.11
N ALA A 475 8.02 -18.21 18.41
CA ALA A 475 6.65 -18.20 18.88
C ALA A 475 6.24 -16.78 19.32
N TYR A 476 5.03 -16.35 18.95
CA TYR A 476 4.44 -15.08 19.36
C TYR A 476 3.16 -15.31 20.19
N VAL A 477 2.89 -14.40 21.13
CA VAL A 477 1.65 -14.35 21.90
C VAL A 477 1.29 -12.92 22.25
N ILE A 478 0.00 -12.55 22.18
CA ILE A 478 -0.48 -11.28 22.74
C ILE A 478 -0.66 -11.48 24.24
N SER A 479 0.28 -10.95 25.03
CA SER A 479 0.26 -11.03 26.49
C SER A 479 1.32 -10.08 27.07
N ASP A 480 1.15 -9.71 28.33
CA ASP A 480 2.17 -9.07 29.17
C ASP A 480 2.43 -9.87 30.46
N MET A 481 1.84 -11.07 30.56
CA MET A 481 1.80 -11.86 31.78
C MET A 481 3.18 -12.31 32.23
N GLU A 482 3.44 -12.20 33.54
CA GLU A 482 4.63 -12.75 34.21
C GLU A 482 4.84 -14.26 33.99
N PHE A 483 3.77 -14.98 33.63
CA PHE A 483 3.87 -16.38 33.21
C PHE A 483 4.83 -16.55 32.04
N TYR A 484 4.65 -15.83 30.93
CA TYR A 484 5.48 -15.95 29.74
C TYR A 484 6.91 -15.44 30.00
N LYS A 485 7.07 -14.34 30.75
CA LYS A 485 8.39 -13.80 31.14
C LYS A 485 9.25 -14.84 31.86
N LYS A 486 8.66 -15.58 32.81
CA LYS A 486 9.35 -16.67 33.54
C LYS A 486 9.71 -17.87 32.66
N LEU A 487 9.07 -18.01 31.51
CA LEU A 487 9.36 -19.06 30.53
C LEU A 487 10.39 -18.62 29.48
N GLY A 488 10.95 -17.42 29.58
CA GLY A 488 11.96 -16.92 28.66
C GLY A 488 11.39 -16.12 27.49
N PHE A 489 10.09 -15.81 27.49
CA PHE A 489 9.54 -14.88 26.51
C PHE A 489 10.02 -13.45 26.83
N GLU A 490 10.37 -12.72 25.78
CA GLU A 490 10.71 -11.30 25.87
C GLU A 490 9.61 -10.44 25.26
N GLU A 491 9.41 -9.24 25.82
CA GLU A 491 8.55 -8.22 25.21
C GLU A 491 9.14 -7.84 23.84
N PHE A 492 8.29 -7.81 22.81
CA PHE A 492 8.74 -7.62 21.44
C PHE A 492 8.13 -6.39 20.77
N GLN A 493 6.80 -6.25 20.82
CA GLN A 493 6.09 -5.13 20.22
C GLN A 493 5.04 -4.61 21.19
N HIS A 494 4.84 -3.30 21.22
CA HIS A 494 3.82 -2.63 22.02
C HIS A 494 2.91 -1.82 21.11
N TYR A 495 1.62 -1.84 21.43
CA TYR A 495 0.57 -1.25 20.62
C TYR A 495 -0.29 -0.35 21.49
N THR A 496 -0.47 0.89 21.06
CA THR A 496 -1.39 1.85 21.68
C THR A 496 -2.65 1.96 20.83
N PHE A 497 -3.82 1.91 21.48
CA PHE A 497 -5.08 2.15 20.79
C PHE A 497 -5.33 3.66 20.66
N TYR A 498 -5.78 4.05 19.48
CA TYR A 498 -6.20 5.40 19.17
C TYR A 498 -7.70 5.39 18.94
N ARG A 499 -8.45 6.21 19.69
CA ARG A 499 -9.92 6.25 19.64
C ARG A 499 -10.44 7.58 19.09
N LYS A 500 -11.53 7.51 18.34
CA LYS A 500 -12.32 8.65 17.91
C LYS A 500 -13.80 8.40 18.23
N PRO A 501 -14.49 9.32 18.94
CA PRO A 501 -15.91 9.17 19.30
C PRO A 501 -16.82 9.18 18.05
N PRO A 502 -18.07 8.71 18.14
CA PRO A 502 -18.99 8.65 17.01
C PRO A 502 -19.41 10.06 16.51
N LYS A 503 -19.82 10.15 15.24
CA LYS A 503 -20.25 11.43 14.64
C LYS A 503 -21.47 11.98 15.38
N GLY A 504 -21.33 13.19 15.96
CA GLY A 504 -22.39 13.88 16.70
C GLY A 504 -22.32 13.76 18.22
N GLY A 505 -21.29 13.08 18.77
CA GLY A 505 -21.02 13.02 20.21
C GLY A 505 -20.01 14.08 20.67
N GLU A 506 -20.38 15.35 20.68
CA GLU A 506 -19.83 16.27 21.69
C GLU A 506 -20.50 15.88 23.01
N ARG A 507 -19.72 15.51 24.03
CA ARG A 507 -20.18 15.49 25.42
C ARG A 507 -19.83 16.81 26.09
#